data_AF-A0A2S5ZG14-F1
#
_entry.id   AF-A0A2S5ZG14-F1
#
_cell.length_a   1.000
_cell.length_b   1.000
_cell.length_c   1.000
_cell.angle_alpha   90.00
_cell.angle_beta   90.00
_cell.angle_gamma   90.00
#
_symmetry.space_group_name_H-M   'P 1'
#
loop_
_entity.id
_entity.type
_entity.pdbx_description
1 polymer ?
#
loop_
_entity_poly.entity_id
_entity_poly.type
_entity_poly.pdbx_seq_one_letter_code
_entity_poly.pdbx_strand_id
1 'polypeptide(L)'
;MTTAELVFSQGRLTLSRPGTADPTLRAWDAADELLLEAALDAAAGFDEPRVLIVDDQFGALALGLSRFSPTIVADSAVLPVALAKNVSFNPAFPVAEPVYSWINPPAGLFDLVVLRIPRQADYLAWLLRWLNGVISDSGVLLAGGMIKHLPAKSVEVFAEAVQTEQVLPARKKARAIRCRKGAASLAGWPGAWKGYAVTGRNGDVEVEALPAVFAREKLDIGSRLLVPHVAKVASTLKAGDSVLDLACGNGVLGLTALAERDDLQLGFSDVSSQAVLSARHNVEQAFPGANAIFSHCDGIDAGTNACDLILLNPPFHEGGVVGDHIALRLFEQASQHLRPGGRLLMVGNRHLGYHRSLRRYFSSVEQLDASPKFVVFRAGNR
;
A
#
# COMPACT_ATOMS: atom_id res chain seq x y z
N MET A 1 19.89 4.32 11.90
CA MET A 1 18.52 4.84 11.72
C MET A 1 18.51 6.29 12.19
N THR A 2 17.86 7.16 11.46
CA THR A 2 17.85 8.61 11.73
C THR A 2 16.50 8.98 12.34
N THR A 3 16.55 9.67 13.49
CA THR A 3 15.39 10.31 14.12
C THR A 3 15.45 11.81 13.86
N ALA A 4 14.29 12.47 13.79
CA ALA A 4 14.21 13.92 13.68
C ALA A 4 13.05 14.47 14.54
N GLU A 5 13.15 15.73 14.96
CA GLU A 5 12.14 16.38 15.79
C GLU A 5 11.11 17.16 14.95
N LEU A 6 9.84 16.84 15.12
CA LEU A 6 8.69 17.63 14.67
C LEU A 6 8.22 18.50 15.84
N VAL A 7 8.30 19.82 15.69
CA VAL A 7 7.77 20.79 16.66
C VAL A 7 6.44 21.32 16.14
N PHE A 8 5.43 21.34 16.99
CA PHE A 8 4.08 21.82 16.68
C PHE A 8 3.50 22.57 17.90
N SER A 9 2.36 23.24 17.74
CA SER A 9 1.81 24.15 18.76
C SER A 9 1.56 23.52 20.14
N GLN A 10 1.36 22.20 20.21
CA GLN A 10 1.08 21.49 21.46
C GLN A 10 2.20 20.57 21.93
N GLY A 11 3.37 20.61 21.28
CA GLY A 11 4.53 19.86 21.77
C GLY A 11 5.59 19.56 20.73
N ARG A 12 6.32 18.47 21.00
CA ARG A 12 7.41 17.99 20.16
C ARG A 12 7.34 16.48 20.05
N LEU A 13 7.53 15.97 18.84
CA LEU A 13 7.61 14.55 18.54
C LEU A 13 9.01 14.20 18.02
N THR A 14 9.61 13.15 18.56
CA THR A 14 10.79 12.52 17.98
C THR A 14 10.35 11.37 17.09
N LEU A 15 10.52 11.52 15.77
CA LEU A 15 10.03 10.55 14.79
C LEU A 15 11.16 9.94 13.98
N SER A 16 11.03 8.65 13.65
CA SER A 16 11.91 7.90 12.76
C SER A 16 11.13 7.37 11.57
N ARG A 17 11.74 7.45 10.37
CA ARG A 17 11.22 6.81 9.16
C ARG A 17 11.78 5.38 9.07
N PRO A 18 10.95 4.33 9.12
CA PRO A 18 11.40 2.96 8.88
C PRO A 18 11.93 2.76 7.46
N GLY A 19 12.75 1.72 7.25
CA GLY A 19 13.20 1.31 5.91
C GLY A 19 14.34 2.13 5.31
N THR A 20 14.79 3.22 5.93
CA THR A 20 15.91 4.02 5.42
C THR A 20 16.89 4.47 6.52
N ALA A 21 18.16 4.61 6.13
CA ALA A 21 19.20 5.23 6.95
C ALA A 21 19.56 6.65 6.45
N ASP A 22 18.90 7.12 5.39
CA ASP A 22 19.13 8.44 4.81
C ASP A 22 18.66 9.54 5.79
N PRO A 23 19.56 10.39 6.32
CA PRO A 23 19.19 11.47 7.24
C PRO A 23 18.34 12.57 6.58
N THR A 24 18.28 12.63 5.25
CA THR A 24 17.48 13.62 4.52
C THR A 24 16.00 13.25 4.44
N LEU A 25 15.68 11.98 4.66
CA LEU A 25 14.30 11.48 4.65
C LEU A 25 13.75 11.49 6.07
N ARG A 26 12.66 12.23 6.26
CA ARG A 26 11.96 12.36 7.54
C ARG A 26 10.68 11.52 7.54
N ALA A 27 10.18 11.23 8.75
CA ALA A 27 8.91 10.53 8.99
C ALA A 27 7.67 11.42 8.79
N TRP A 28 7.88 12.69 8.44
CA TRP A 28 6.82 13.65 8.15
C TRP A 28 7.35 14.66 7.12
N ASP A 29 6.43 15.38 6.49
CA ASP A 29 6.71 16.54 5.66
C ASP A 29 5.89 17.77 6.07
N ALA A 30 6.04 18.86 5.31
CA ALA A 30 5.38 20.12 5.63
C ALA A 30 3.84 20.05 5.54
N ALA A 31 3.29 19.05 4.87
CA ALA A 31 1.84 18.86 4.82
C ALA A 31 1.32 18.14 6.05
N ASP A 32 2.11 17.29 6.71
CA ASP A 32 1.79 16.78 8.05
C ASP A 32 1.79 17.94 9.07
N GLU A 33 2.81 18.81 9.03
CA GLU A 33 2.88 20.03 9.87
C GLU A 33 1.63 20.91 9.68
N LEU A 34 1.26 21.19 8.43
CA LEU A 34 0.12 22.04 8.11
C LEU A 34 -1.21 21.42 8.52
N LEU A 35 -1.38 20.11 8.31
CA LEU A 35 -2.59 19.40 8.72
C LEU A 35 -2.72 19.32 10.23
N LEU A 36 -1.62 19.10 10.95
CA LEU A 36 -1.63 19.03 12.40
C LEU A 36 -2.10 20.36 13.00
N GLU A 37 -1.52 21.48 12.59
CA GLU A 37 -1.94 22.80 13.08
C GLU A 37 -3.40 23.13 12.72
N ALA A 38 -3.82 22.81 11.49
CA ALA A 38 -5.20 23.03 11.06
C ALA A 38 -6.20 22.15 11.82
N ALA A 39 -5.83 20.91 12.15
CA ALA A 39 -6.67 19.99 12.90
C ALA A 39 -6.83 20.44 14.36
N LEU A 40 -5.74 20.90 14.99
CA LEU A 40 -5.79 21.45 16.34
C LEU A 40 -6.67 22.71 16.43
N ASP A 41 -6.60 23.58 15.43
CA ASP A 41 -7.48 24.76 15.33
C ASP A 41 -8.94 24.35 15.10
N ALA A 42 -9.21 23.46 14.15
CA ALA A 42 -10.56 22.98 13.86
C ALA A 42 -11.21 22.25 15.05
N ALA A 43 -10.41 21.50 15.81
CA ALA A 43 -10.87 20.77 16.98
C ALA A 43 -11.39 21.69 18.10
N ALA A 44 -10.95 22.95 18.17
CA ALA A 44 -11.46 23.92 19.14
C ALA A 44 -12.94 24.31 18.91
N GLY A 45 -13.49 24.00 17.73
CA GLY A 45 -14.92 24.16 17.43
C GLY A 45 -15.82 23.02 17.92
N PHE A 46 -15.26 22.03 18.61
CA PHE A 46 -15.97 20.87 19.15
C PHE A 46 -15.64 20.69 20.63
N ASP A 47 -16.59 20.22 21.42
CA ASP A 47 -16.34 19.89 22.84
C ASP A 47 -15.42 18.68 22.97
N GLU A 48 -15.84 17.55 22.39
CA GLU A 48 -15.08 16.29 22.33
C GLU A 48 -15.23 15.64 20.94
N PRO A 49 -14.40 16.04 19.96
CA PRO A 49 -14.56 15.55 18.59
C PRO A 49 -14.12 14.09 18.46
N ARG A 50 -14.91 13.29 17.73
CA ARG A 50 -14.43 11.99 17.23
C ARG A 50 -13.52 12.25 16.04
N VAL A 51 -12.23 11.97 16.20
CA VAL A 51 -11.20 12.24 15.19
C VAL A 51 -10.90 10.98 14.39
N LEU A 52 -10.88 11.11 13.06
CA LEU A 52 -10.41 10.08 12.13
C LEU A 52 -9.16 10.59 11.39
N ILE A 53 -8.12 9.77 11.34
CA ILE A 53 -6.92 10.03 10.55
C ILE A 53 -6.86 8.99 9.44
N VAL A 54 -6.70 9.47 8.20
CA VAL A 54 -6.66 8.64 7.00
C VAL A 54 -5.30 8.79 6.31
N ASP A 55 -4.64 7.66 6.08
CA ASP A 55 -3.35 7.52 5.39
C ASP A 55 -2.20 8.34 6.01
N ASP A 56 -2.12 8.39 7.35
CA ASP A 56 -0.88 8.80 8.02
C ASP A 56 0.28 7.91 7.54
N GLN A 57 1.44 8.51 7.27
CA GLN A 57 2.57 7.77 6.69
C GLN A 57 3.34 7.00 7.77
N PHE A 58 3.68 7.69 8.86
CA PHE A 58 4.56 7.15 9.90
C PHE A 58 4.14 7.57 11.32
N GLY A 59 2.92 8.08 11.50
CA GLY A 59 2.35 8.37 12.80
C GLY A 59 2.46 9.82 13.26
N ALA A 60 2.88 10.75 12.40
CA ALA A 60 3.06 12.15 12.76
C ALA A 60 1.74 12.82 13.17
N LEU A 61 0.66 12.53 12.41
CA LEU A 61 -0.67 13.04 12.71
C LEU A 61 -1.28 12.27 13.88
N ALA A 62 -1.13 10.95 13.91
CA ALA A 62 -1.63 10.08 14.97
C ALA A 62 -1.11 10.50 16.35
N LEU A 63 0.21 10.68 16.47
CA LEU A 63 0.85 11.11 17.71
C LEU A 63 0.50 12.57 18.04
N GLY A 64 0.54 13.46 17.04
CA GLY A 64 0.26 14.89 17.25
C GLY A 64 -1.18 15.16 17.70
N LEU A 65 -2.12 14.30 17.35
CA LEU A 65 -3.54 14.38 17.72
C LEU A 65 -3.95 13.37 18.80
N SER A 66 -2.99 12.70 19.44
CA SER A 66 -3.21 11.65 20.46
C SER A 66 -4.18 12.05 21.58
N ARG A 67 -4.20 13.32 22.00
CA ARG A 67 -5.13 13.83 23.02
C ARG A 67 -6.62 13.60 22.69
N PHE A 68 -6.95 13.39 21.42
CA PHE A 68 -8.31 13.12 20.96
C PHE A 68 -8.60 11.63 20.76
N SER A 69 -7.64 10.74 21.10
CA SER A 69 -7.72 9.30 20.87
C SER A 69 -8.19 8.95 19.45
N PRO A 70 -7.48 9.43 18.40
CA PRO A 70 -7.98 9.35 17.03
C PRO A 70 -8.11 7.89 16.56
N THR A 71 -9.18 7.62 15.82
CA THR A 71 -9.29 6.42 15.01
C THR A 71 -8.38 6.57 13.79
N ILE A 72 -7.63 5.53 13.44
CA ILE A 72 -6.64 5.58 12.35
C ILE A 72 -6.95 4.49 11.34
N VAL A 73 -7.01 4.85 10.05
CA VAL A 73 -7.14 3.90 8.94
C VAL A 73 -6.15 4.23 7.83
N ALA A 74 -5.52 3.22 7.25
CA ALA A 74 -4.61 3.43 6.12
C ALA A 74 -4.55 2.22 5.18
N ASP A 75 -4.20 2.47 3.91
CA ASP A 75 -3.85 1.42 2.97
C ASP A 75 -2.37 0.97 3.09
N SER A 76 -1.90 0.74 4.31
CA SER A 76 -0.48 0.44 4.54
C SER A 76 -0.24 -0.43 5.77
N ALA A 77 0.24 -1.65 5.55
CA ALA A 77 0.75 -2.54 6.60
C ALA A 77 2.04 -2.03 7.27
N VAL A 78 2.69 -1.01 6.69
CA VAL A 78 3.89 -0.38 7.28
C VAL A 78 3.50 0.53 8.44
N LEU A 79 2.32 1.16 8.40
CA LEU A 79 1.91 2.17 9.39
C LEU A 79 1.85 1.62 10.82
N PRO A 80 1.23 0.45 11.13
CA PRO A 80 1.18 -0.06 12.49
C PRO A 80 2.57 -0.22 13.12
N VAL A 81 3.52 -0.79 12.37
CA VAL A 81 4.90 -1.00 12.84
C VAL A 81 5.64 0.34 13.00
N ALA A 82 5.47 1.26 12.04
CA ALA A 82 6.06 2.60 12.11
C ALA A 82 5.54 3.39 13.32
N LEU A 83 4.23 3.32 13.55
CA LEU A 83 3.54 3.99 14.64
C LEU A 83 3.97 3.43 15.99
N ALA A 84 3.94 2.10 16.19
CA ALA A 84 4.38 1.47 17.44
C ALA A 84 5.83 1.87 17.80
N LYS A 85 6.71 1.91 16.79
CA LYS A 85 8.08 2.40 16.97
C LYS A 85 8.11 3.87 17.36
N ASN A 86 7.35 4.74 16.68
CA ASN A 86 7.35 6.16 17.00
C ASN A 86 6.66 6.48 18.34
N VAL A 87 5.68 5.68 18.79
CA VAL A 87 5.13 5.75 20.16
C VAL A 87 6.23 5.49 21.19
N SER A 88 7.14 4.53 20.94
CA SER A 88 8.26 4.25 21.86
C SER A 88 9.21 5.43 22.09
N PHE A 89 9.29 6.36 21.13
CA PHE A 89 10.06 7.60 21.27
C PHE A 89 9.24 8.73 21.92
N ASN A 90 7.92 8.59 22.01
CA ASN A 90 6.99 9.65 22.40
C ASN A 90 5.98 9.16 23.47
N PRO A 91 6.43 8.71 24.66
CA PRO A 91 5.55 8.10 25.65
C PRO A 91 4.45 9.03 26.20
N ALA A 92 4.60 10.36 26.04
CA ALA A 92 3.58 11.35 26.41
C ALA A 92 2.42 11.47 25.41
N PHE A 93 2.51 10.80 24.26
CA PHE A 93 1.54 10.86 23.16
C PHE A 93 1.02 9.45 22.85
N PRO A 94 0.17 8.87 23.73
CA PRO A 94 -0.34 7.51 23.52
C PRO A 94 -1.29 7.47 22.32
N VAL A 95 -1.30 6.37 21.58
CA VAL A 95 -2.22 6.17 20.47
C VAL A 95 -2.98 4.87 20.69
N ALA A 96 -4.29 4.90 20.49
CA ALA A 96 -5.14 3.73 20.64
C ALA A 96 -4.91 2.73 19.50
N GLU A 97 -4.91 1.45 19.83
CA GLU A 97 -4.99 0.34 18.88
C GLU A 97 -6.44 -0.11 18.70
N PRO A 98 -6.81 -0.71 17.55
CA PRO A 98 -5.96 -1.05 16.41
C PRO A 98 -5.85 0.09 15.37
N VAL A 99 -4.79 0.04 14.56
CA VAL A 99 -4.76 0.74 13.27
C VAL A 99 -5.59 -0.07 12.27
N TYR A 100 -6.67 0.52 11.75
CA TYR A 100 -7.56 -0.12 10.80
C TYR A 100 -6.96 -0.13 9.39
N SER A 101 -7.43 -1.07 8.56
CA SER A 101 -7.13 -1.13 7.11
C SER A 101 -8.42 -1.21 6.31
N TRP A 102 -8.35 -1.17 4.98
CA TRP A 102 -9.57 -1.27 4.17
C TRP A 102 -10.18 -2.68 4.14
N ILE A 103 -9.49 -3.69 4.68
CA ILE A 103 -10.07 -5.03 4.93
C ILE A 103 -11.12 -4.98 6.03
N ASN A 104 -10.91 -4.14 7.05
CA ASN A 104 -11.83 -3.92 8.15
C ASN A 104 -11.85 -2.42 8.46
N PRO A 105 -12.53 -1.60 7.66
CA PRO A 105 -12.54 -0.15 7.86
C PRO A 105 -13.31 0.22 9.12
N PRO A 106 -12.97 1.34 9.79
CA PRO A 106 -13.68 1.76 10.98
C PRO A 106 -15.12 2.17 10.65
N ALA A 107 -16.03 1.91 11.58
CA ALA A 107 -17.44 2.30 11.48
C ALA A 107 -17.74 3.49 12.39
N GLY A 108 -18.87 4.15 12.13
CA GLY A 108 -19.35 5.28 12.92
C GLY A 108 -19.21 6.62 12.21
N LEU A 109 -19.61 7.68 12.91
CA LEU A 109 -19.51 9.04 12.43
C LEU A 109 -18.32 9.76 13.09
N PHE A 110 -17.67 10.63 12.34
CA PHE A 110 -16.51 11.42 12.77
C PHE A 110 -16.76 12.90 12.57
N ASP A 111 -16.34 13.68 13.56
CA ASP A 111 -16.58 15.13 13.62
C ASP A 111 -15.40 15.90 13.02
N LEU A 112 -14.19 15.33 13.10
CA LEU A 112 -13.00 15.85 12.45
C LEU A 112 -12.27 14.72 11.72
N VAL A 113 -12.08 14.87 10.41
CA VAL A 113 -11.31 13.95 9.58
C VAL A 113 -10.05 14.65 9.08
N VAL A 114 -8.90 13.99 9.24
CA VAL A 114 -7.61 14.45 8.71
C VAL A 114 -7.11 13.45 7.68
N LEU A 115 -7.08 13.85 6.41
CA LEU A 115 -6.71 13.03 5.27
C LEU A 115 -5.36 13.48 4.70
N ARG A 116 -4.40 12.56 4.63
CA ARG A 116 -3.23 12.73 3.75
C ARG A 116 -3.63 12.41 2.33
N ILE A 117 -3.55 13.41 1.44
CA ILE A 117 -3.96 13.24 0.05
C ILE A 117 -3.03 12.22 -0.64
N PRO A 118 -3.56 11.09 -1.15
CA PRO A 118 -2.75 10.12 -1.86
C PRO A 118 -2.31 10.68 -3.22
N ARG A 119 -1.33 10.02 -3.85
CA ARG A 119 -0.79 10.44 -5.16
C ARG A 119 -1.71 10.09 -6.32
N GLN A 120 -2.57 9.10 -6.14
CA GLN A 120 -3.46 8.56 -7.15
C GLN A 120 -4.82 9.28 -7.09
N ALA A 121 -5.26 9.83 -8.22
CA ALA A 121 -6.54 10.55 -8.29
C ALA A 121 -7.74 9.61 -8.03
N ASP A 122 -7.72 8.40 -8.59
CA ASP A 122 -8.78 7.41 -8.38
C ASP A 122 -8.87 6.99 -6.91
N TYR A 123 -7.73 6.86 -6.21
CA TYR A 123 -7.74 6.55 -4.79
C TYR A 123 -8.25 7.70 -3.93
N LEU A 124 -7.84 8.95 -4.24
CA LEU A 124 -8.44 10.12 -3.61
C LEU A 124 -9.96 10.17 -3.82
N ALA A 125 -10.44 9.89 -5.03
CA ALA A 125 -11.87 9.87 -5.33
C ALA A 125 -12.62 8.81 -4.52
N TRP A 126 -12.03 7.62 -4.39
CA TRP A 126 -12.56 6.55 -3.55
C TRP A 126 -12.63 6.96 -2.07
N LEU A 127 -11.56 7.55 -1.54
CA LEU A 127 -11.49 8.01 -0.15
C LEU A 127 -12.54 9.08 0.15
N LEU A 128 -12.67 10.10 -0.69
CA LEU A 128 -13.65 11.18 -0.46
C LEU A 128 -15.09 10.65 -0.49
N ARG A 129 -15.38 9.70 -1.37
CA ARG A 129 -16.68 9.01 -1.46
C ARG A 129 -16.98 8.14 -0.24
N TRP A 130 -15.98 7.41 0.26
CA TRP A 130 -16.10 6.65 1.50
C TRP A 130 -16.31 7.59 2.70
N LEU A 131 -15.53 8.67 2.76
CA LEU A 131 -15.59 9.67 3.82
C LEU A 131 -16.95 10.34 3.94
N ASN A 132 -17.65 10.59 2.83
CA ASN A 132 -19.03 11.10 2.89
C ASN A 132 -20.00 10.16 3.64
N GLY A 133 -19.69 8.87 3.75
CA GLY A 133 -20.47 7.91 4.54
C GLY A 133 -20.18 7.94 6.04
N VAL A 134 -19.04 8.49 6.46
CA VAL A 134 -18.56 8.43 7.86
C VAL A 134 -18.31 9.81 8.48
N ILE A 135 -18.37 10.90 7.72
CA ILE A 135 -18.33 12.26 8.27
C ILE A 135 -19.72 12.62 8.83
N SER A 136 -19.77 13.20 10.04
CA SER A 136 -21.00 13.74 10.62
C SER A 136 -21.48 14.97 9.83
N ASP A 137 -22.77 15.30 9.89
CA ASP A 137 -23.32 16.39 9.05
C ASP A 137 -22.73 17.77 9.40
N SER A 138 -22.31 17.97 10.66
CA SER A 138 -21.56 19.14 11.12
C SER A 138 -20.04 18.94 11.13
N GLY A 139 -19.55 17.82 10.61
CA GLY A 139 -18.16 17.43 10.62
C GLY A 139 -17.29 18.22 9.63
N VAL A 140 -15.98 18.19 9.85
CA VAL A 140 -14.98 18.87 9.03
C VAL A 140 -13.99 17.84 8.47
N LEU A 141 -13.70 17.95 7.17
CA LEU A 141 -12.60 17.25 6.52
C LEU A 141 -11.45 18.23 6.25
N LEU A 142 -10.27 17.89 6.75
CA LEU A 142 -9.01 18.54 6.42
C LEU A 142 -8.18 17.58 5.56
N ALA A 143 -7.99 17.92 4.29
CA ALA A 143 -7.21 17.11 3.36
C ALA A 143 -5.95 17.85 2.92
N GLY A 144 -4.77 17.23 3.02
CA GLY A 144 -3.52 17.92 2.75
C GLY A 144 -2.39 17.04 2.21
N GLY A 145 -1.52 17.67 1.43
CA GLY A 145 -0.41 17.01 0.74
C GLY A 145 0.66 18.01 0.27
N MET A 146 1.84 17.50 -0.03
CA MET A 146 2.87 18.29 -0.71
C MET A 146 2.42 18.57 -2.14
N ILE A 147 2.47 19.83 -2.59
CA ILE A 147 1.93 20.28 -3.89
C ILE A 147 2.47 19.43 -5.05
N LYS A 148 3.77 19.13 -5.04
CA LYS A 148 4.44 18.29 -6.06
C LYS A 148 3.97 16.82 -6.09
N HIS A 149 3.14 16.41 -5.15
CA HIS A 149 2.66 15.05 -4.96
C HIS A 149 1.15 14.93 -5.03
N LEU A 150 0.43 16.06 -5.12
CA LEU A 150 -1.00 16.06 -5.34
C LEU A 150 -1.31 15.50 -6.74
N PRO A 151 -2.37 14.69 -6.88
CA PRO A 151 -2.81 14.21 -8.19
C PRO A 151 -3.16 15.39 -9.10
N ALA A 152 -2.82 15.30 -10.39
CA ALA A 152 -3.12 16.35 -11.37
C ALA A 152 -4.61 16.72 -11.44
N LYS A 153 -5.49 15.72 -11.27
CA LYS A 153 -6.95 15.88 -11.27
C LYS A 153 -7.57 16.13 -9.89
N SER A 154 -6.77 16.44 -8.88
CA SER A 154 -7.26 16.59 -7.50
C SER A 154 -8.39 17.62 -7.39
N VAL A 155 -8.28 18.77 -8.07
CA VAL A 155 -9.31 19.82 -8.05
C VAL A 155 -10.67 19.30 -8.54
N GLU A 156 -10.70 18.56 -9.65
CA GLU A 156 -11.91 17.94 -10.21
C GLU A 156 -12.51 16.94 -9.23
N VAL A 157 -11.66 16.08 -8.64
CA VAL A 157 -12.09 15.06 -7.66
C VAL A 157 -12.70 15.70 -6.41
N PHE A 158 -12.11 16.77 -5.87
CA PHE A 158 -12.67 17.49 -4.74
C PHE A 158 -14.02 18.15 -5.09
N ALA A 159 -14.11 18.80 -6.25
CA ALA A 159 -15.32 19.46 -6.71
C ALA A 159 -16.49 18.48 -6.93
N GLU A 160 -16.20 17.26 -7.38
CA GLU A 160 -17.20 16.21 -7.58
C GLU A 160 -17.64 15.56 -6.26
N ALA A 161 -16.70 15.35 -5.32
CA ALA A 161 -16.95 14.50 -4.17
C ALA A 161 -17.41 15.23 -2.90
N VAL A 162 -16.90 16.43 -2.62
CA VAL A 162 -17.08 17.11 -1.32
C VAL A 162 -17.36 18.60 -1.50
N GLN A 163 -17.89 19.24 -0.45
CA GLN A 163 -18.13 20.69 -0.45
C GLN A 163 -16.88 21.40 0.06
N THR A 164 -16.10 22.04 -0.81
CA THR A 164 -14.90 22.78 -0.40
C THR A 164 -15.29 24.13 0.23
N GLU A 165 -14.96 24.35 1.50
CA GLU A 165 -15.21 25.62 2.21
C GLU A 165 -14.06 26.59 2.02
N GLN A 166 -12.83 26.10 2.20
CA GLN A 166 -11.65 26.94 2.25
C GLN A 166 -10.41 26.19 1.78
N VAL A 167 -9.58 26.88 1.02
CA VAL A 167 -8.23 26.43 0.71
C VAL A 167 -7.25 27.16 1.61
N LEU A 168 -6.54 26.44 2.49
CA LEU A 168 -5.65 27.05 3.46
C LEU A 168 -4.40 27.66 2.77
N PRO A 169 -3.80 28.71 3.35
CA PRO A 169 -2.56 29.29 2.84
C PRO A 169 -1.46 28.22 2.68
N ALA A 170 -0.81 28.18 1.53
CA ALA A 170 0.30 27.26 1.31
C ALA A 170 1.45 27.57 2.28
N ARG A 171 2.12 26.51 2.76
CA ARG A 171 3.27 26.60 3.68
C ARG A 171 4.32 25.59 3.23
N LYS A 172 5.58 26.03 3.03
CA LYS A 172 6.71 25.15 2.67
C LYS A 172 6.38 24.14 1.53
N LYS A 173 5.65 24.59 0.49
CA LYS A 173 5.17 23.77 -0.65
C LYS A 173 4.13 22.69 -0.30
N ALA A 174 3.54 22.75 0.88
CA ALA A 174 2.35 22.00 1.28
C ALA A 174 1.07 22.81 1.01
N ARG A 175 -0.02 22.07 0.80
CA ARG A 175 -1.38 22.60 0.66
C ARG A 175 -2.32 21.76 1.52
N ALA A 176 -3.28 22.43 2.14
CA ALA A 176 -4.38 21.78 2.85
C ALA A 176 -5.70 22.48 2.47
N ILE A 177 -6.78 21.71 2.49
CA ILE A 177 -8.11 22.12 2.08
C ILE A 177 -9.08 21.70 3.18
N ARG A 178 -9.97 22.62 3.55
CA ARG A 178 -11.08 22.38 4.47
C ARG A 178 -12.36 22.16 3.67
N CYS A 179 -13.03 21.04 3.94
CA CYS A 179 -14.23 20.61 3.26
C CYS A 179 -15.32 20.19 4.26
N ARG A 180 -16.57 20.21 3.79
CA ARG A 180 -17.71 19.52 4.39
C ARG A 180 -18.07 18.28 3.59
N LYS A 181 -18.86 17.42 4.21
CA LYS A 181 -19.50 16.27 3.60
C LYS A 181 -20.22 16.65 2.31
N GLY A 182 -19.97 15.89 1.25
CA GLY A 182 -20.71 15.95 -0.01
C GLY A 182 -21.75 14.84 -0.12
N ALA A 183 -22.35 14.71 -1.30
CA ALA A 183 -23.37 13.69 -1.60
C ALA A 183 -22.83 12.47 -2.36
N ALA A 184 -21.57 12.54 -2.83
CA ALA A 184 -20.94 11.48 -3.60
C ALA A 184 -20.70 10.23 -2.74
N SER A 185 -21.12 9.05 -3.22
CA SER A 185 -20.95 7.78 -2.50
C SER A 185 -20.17 6.75 -3.32
N LEU A 186 -19.74 5.66 -2.65
CA LEU A 186 -19.15 4.49 -3.30
C LEU A 186 -20.20 3.59 -3.97
N ALA A 187 -21.44 3.62 -3.48
CA ALA A 187 -22.51 2.77 -3.98
C ALA A 187 -22.78 3.05 -5.47
N GLY A 188 -22.61 2.03 -6.31
CA GLY A 188 -22.80 2.13 -7.75
C GLY A 188 -21.74 2.97 -8.48
N TRP A 189 -20.63 3.35 -7.83
CA TRP A 189 -19.58 4.13 -8.47
C TRP A 189 -18.72 3.23 -9.39
N PRO A 190 -18.71 3.46 -10.72
CA PRO A 190 -17.99 2.60 -11.66
C PRO A 190 -16.46 2.67 -11.52
N GLY A 191 -15.93 3.66 -10.79
CA GLY A 191 -14.49 3.78 -10.55
C GLY A 191 -13.93 2.82 -9.50
N ALA A 192 -14.81 2.14 -8.74
CA ALA A 192 -14.41 1.26 -7.64
C ALA A 192 -13.61 0.05 -8.12
N TRP A 193 -14.07 -0.62 -9.18
CA TRP A 193 -13.40 -1.76 -9.78
C TRP A 193 -13.07 -1.45 -11.24
N LYS A 194 -11.82 -1.72 -11.62
CA LYS A 194 -11.32 -1.60 -12.99
C LYS A 194 -10.34 -2.73 -13.22
N GLY A 195 -10.24 -3.18 -14.45
CA GLY A 195 -9.47 -4.37 -14.75
C GLY A 195 -9.11 -4.52 -16.21
N TYR A 196 -8.58 -5.70 -16.50
CA TYR A 196 -8.22 -6.18 -17.81
C TYR A 196 -8.24 -7.71 -17.83
N ALA A 197 -8.42 -8.28 -19.01
CA ALA A 197 -8.30 -9.71 -19.23
C ALA A 197 -6.82 -10.14 -19.37
N VAL A 198 -6.48 -11.29 -18.82
CA VAL A 198 -5.21 -11.99 -19.05
C VAL A 198 -5.52 -13.33 -19.71
N THR A 199 -4.95 -13.54 -20.90
CA THR A 199 -5.14 -14.80 -21.62
C THR A 199 -4.40 -15.94 -20.94
N GLY A 200 -5.17 -16.91 -20.44
CA GLY A 200 -4.69 -18.17 -19.90
C GLY A 200 -4.91 -19.32 -20.88
N ARG A 201 -4.34 -20.48 -20.57
CA ARG A 201 -4.47 -21.69 -21.39
C ARG A 201 -5.90 -22.21 -21.47
N ASN A 202 -6.66 -22.04 -20.37
CA ASN A 202 -8.03 -22.53 -20.22
C ASN A 202 -9.09 -21.44 -20.43
N GLY A 203 -8.70 -20.30 -21.01
CA GLY A 203 -9.56 -19.13 -21.20
C GLY A 203 -8.95 -17.86 -20.64
N ASP A 204 -9.57 -16.73 -20.96
CA ASP A 204 -9.20 -15.44 -20.39
C ASP A 204 -9.63 -15.38 -18.92
N VAL A 205 -8.75 -14.83 -18.07
CA VAL A 205 -9.03 -14.53 -16.66
C VAL A 205 -9.19 -13.02 -16.53
N GLU A 206 -10.35 -12.56 -16.09
CA GLU A 206 -10.56 -11.16 -15.76
C GLU A 206 -9.84 -10.82 -14.45
N VAL A 207 -9.06 -9.74 -14.47
CA VAL A 207 -8.29 -9.26 -13.33
C VAL A 207 -8.71 -7.83 -13.03
N GLU A 208 -9.38 -7.63 -11.90
CA GLU A 208 -9.83 -6.33 -11.42
C GLU A 208 -9.02 -5.86 -10.22
N ALA A 209 -8.99 -4.56 -9.97
CA ALA A 209 -8.38 -4.03 -8.77
C ALA A 209 -9.03 -2.74 -8.29
N LEU A 210 -8.93 -2.53 -6.98
CA LEU A 210 -9.34 -1.30 -6.30
C LEU A 210 -8.39 -0.12 -6.60
N PRO A 211 -8.81 1.14 -6.33
CA PRO A 211 -8.15 2.35 -6.81
C PRO A 211 -6.71 2.61 -6.35
N ALA A 212 -6.28 2.08 -5.21
CA ALA A 212 -4.91 2.22 -4.72
C ALA A 212 -3.92 1.25 -5.40
N VAL A 213 -4.42 0.23 -6.10
CA VAL A 213 -3.59 -0.84 -6.66
C VAL A 213 -2.86 -0.40 -7.92
N PHE A 214 -1.57 -0.75 -8.00
CA PHE A 214 -0.72 -0.46 -9.16
C PHE A 214 -1.24 -1.15 -10.43
N ALA A 215 -1.14 -0.46 -11.56
CA ALA A 215 -1.48 -0.99 -12.89
C ALA A 215 -2.90 -1.60 -13.00
N ARG A 216 -3.88 -1.10 -12.23
CA ARG A 216 -5.24 -1.66 -12.18
C ARG A 216 -6.00 -1.70 -13.52
N GLU A 217 -5.68 -0.81 -14.47
CA GLU A 217 -6.40 -0.73 -15.76
C GLU A 217 -5.76 -1.54 -16.89
N LYS A 218 -4.48 -1.92 -16.76
CA LYS A 218 -3.73 -2.63 -17.80
C LYS A 218 -2.61 -3.46 -17.19
N LEU A 219 -2.37 -4.65 -17.75
CA LEU A 219 -1.23 -5.47 -17.36
C LEU A 219 0.09 -4.69 -17.44
N ASP A 220 0.80 -4.61 -16.30
CA ASP A 220 2.11 -3.99 -16.22
C ASP A 220 3.08 -4.62 -17.24
N ILE A 221 3.96 -3.80 -17.81
CA ILE A 221 4.91 -4.25 -18.84
C ILE A 221 5.91 -5.25 -18.26
N GLY A 222 6.33 -5.06 -17.00
CA GLY A 222 7.18 -5.99 -16.27
C GLY A 222 6.45 -7.31 -16.02
N SER A 223 5.26 -7.25 -15.42
CA SER A 223 4.43 -8.45 -15.20
C SER A 223 4.14 -9.20 -16.50
N ARG A 224 3.83 -8.50 -17.60
CA ARG A 224 3.63 -9.12 -18.92
C ARG A 224 4.83 -9.91 -19.41
N LEU A 225 6.04 -9.45 -19.13
CA LEU A 225 7.26 -10.20 -19.45
C LEU A 225 7.43 -11.42 -18.55
N LEU A 226 6.97 -11.34 -17.29
CA LEU A 226 7.10 -12.40 -16.29
C LEU A 226 6.08 -13.54 -16.46
N VAL A 227 4.84 -13.21 -16.80
CA VAL A 227 3.68 -14.13 -16.87
C VAL A 227 3.97 -15.43 -17.65
N PRO A 228 4.56 -15.42 -18.86
CA PRO A 228 4.87 -16.65 -19.59
C PRO A 228 5.83 -17.59 -18.83
N HIS A 229 6.77 -17.02 -18.07
CA HIS A 229 7.70 -17.79 -17.24
C HIS A 229 7.02 -18.35 -16.00
N VAL A 230 6.07 -17.60 -15.40
CA VAL A 230 5.23 -18.08 -14.29
C VAL A 230 4.44 -19.31 -14.75
N ALA A 231 3.70 -19.20 -15.85
CA ALA A 231 2.90 -20.30 -16.38
C ALA A 231 3.76 -21.55 -16.65
N LYS A 232 4.90 -21.37 -17.32
CA LYS A 232 5.85 -22.46 -17.60
C LYS A 232 6.33 -23.14 -16.30
N VAL A 233 6.69 -22.37 -15.29
CA VAL A 233 7.19 -22.87 -14.00
C VAL A 233 6.08 -23.52 -13.17
N ALA A 234 4.89 -22.94 -13.14
CA ALA A 234 3.73 -23.47 -12.42
C ALA A 234 3.29 -24.83 -12.97
N SER A 235 3.32 -25.01 -14.30
CA SER A 235 2.97 -26.29 -14.93
C SER A 235 3.87 -27.47 -14.51
N THR A 236 5.06 -27.21 -13.96
CA THR A 236 5.98 -28.26 -13.48
C THR A 236 5.87 -28.54 -11.98
N LEU A 237 5.05 -27.80 -11.25
CA LEU A 237 4.85 -28.01 -9.81
C LEU A 237 4.04 -29.28 -9.54
N LYS A 238 4.03 -29.75 -8.29
CA LYS A 238 3.23 -30.89 -7.82
C LYS A 238 2.00 -30.44 -7.06
N ALA A 239 1.08 -31.38 -6.85
CA ALA A 239 -0.16 -31.12 -6.15
C ALA A 239 0.16 -30.71 -4.72
N GLY A 240 -0.44 -29.61 -4.25
CA GLY A 240 -0.17 -29.08 -2.91
C GLY A 240 1.17 -28.35 -2.74
N ASP A 241 1.97 -28.18 -3.81
CA ASP A 241 3.14 -27.29 -3.75
C ASP A 241 2.69 -25.86 -3.40
N SER A 242 3.52 -25.16 -2.63
CA SER A 242 3.22 -23.84 -2.08
C SER A 242 3.83 -22.74 -2.92
N VAL A 243 3.00 -21.78 -3.32
CA VAL A 243 3.38 -20.62 -4.14
C VAL A 243 3.03 -19.34 -3.40
N LEU A 244 3.95 -18.39 -3.31
CA LEU A 244 3.70 -17.07 -2.74
C LEU A 244 3.81 -15.99 -3.82
N ASP A 245 2.73 -15.24 -4.06
CA ASP A 245 2.75 -13.99 -4.80
C ASP A 245 3.08 -12.84 -3.84
N LEU A 246 4.34 -12.39 -3.88
CA LEU A 246 4.91 -11.40 -2.97
C LEU A 246 4.83 -10.00 -3.58
N ALA A 247 4.29 -9.04 -2.81
CA ALA A 247 3.87 -7.73 -3.31
C ALA A 247 2.86 -7.89 -4.46
N CYS A 248 1.79 -8.64 -4.17
CA CYS A 248 0.93 -9.24 -5.18
C CYS A 248 0.14 -8.24 -6.03
N GLY A 249 -0.08 -7.00 -5.56
CA GLY A 249 -0.95 -6.05 -6.25
C GLY A 249 -2.34 -6.64 -6.48
N ASN A 250 -2.77 -6.75 -7.74
CA ASN A 250 -4.05 -7.37 -8.09
C ASN A 250 -4.02 -8.92 -8.16
N GLY A 251 -2.90 -9.54 -7.82
CA GLY A 251 -2.73 -11.00 -7.77
C GLY A 251 -2.46 -11.68 -9.12
N VAL A 252 -2.16 -10.92 -10.18
CA VAL A 252 -2.04 -11.47 -11.54
C VAL A 252 -1.01 -12.60 -11.68
N LEU A 253 0.08 -12.58 -10.91
CA LEU A 253 1.11 -13.62 -10.98
C LEU A 253 0.61 -14.90 -10.31
N GLY A 254 -0.02 -14.81 -9.14
CA GLY A 254 -0.66 -15.94 -8.47
C GLY A 254 -1.83 -16.53 -9.28
N LEU A 255 -2.67 -15.68 -9.89
CA LEU A 255 -3.74 -16.12 -10.81
C LEU A 255 -3.19 -16.87 -12.02
N THR A 256 -2.05 -16.42 -12.56
CA THR A 256 -1.36 -17.12 -13.64
C THR A 256 -0.90 -18.51 -13.21
N ALA A 257 -0.43 -18.67 -11.97
CA ALA A 257 -0.05 -19.98 -11.44
C ALA A 257 -1.29 -20.89 -11.25
N LEU A 258 -2.39 -20.36 -10.70
CA LEU A 258 -3.65 -21.07 -10.54
C LEU A 258 -4.27 -21.52 -11.87
N ALA A 259 -4.14 -20.70 -12.92
CA ALA A 259 -4.64 -21.03 -14.25
C ALA A 259 -3.95 -22.27 -14.87
N GLU A 260 -2.71 -22.55 -14.48
CA GLU A 260 -2.00 -23.76 -14.88
C GLU A 260 -2.25 -24.94 -13.94
N ARG A 261 -2.44 -24.67 -12.64
CA ARG A 261 -2.60 -25.66 -11.57
C ARG A 261 -3.49 -25.10 -10.45
N ASP A 262 -4.74 -25.57 -10.39
CA ASP A 262 -5.73 -25.15 -9.39
C ASP A 262 -5.58 -25.86 -8.03
N ASP A 263 -4.74 -26.90 -7.96
CA ASP A 263 -4.44 -27.71 -6.78
C ASP A 263 -3.23 -27.20 -5.94
N LEU A 264 -2.75 -25.99 -6.23
CA LEU A 264 -1.66 -25.32 -5.52
C LEU A 264 -2.11 -24.71 -4.19
N GLN A 265 -1.18 -24.55 -3.25
CA GLN A 265 -1.37 -23.77 -2.03
C GLN A 265 -0.86 -22.34 -2.27
N LEU A 266 -1.75 -21.36 -2.43
CA LEU A 266 -1.39 -20.00 -2.79
C LEU A 266 -1.35 -19.07 -1.57
N GLY A 267 -0.26 -18.34 -1.41
CA GLY A 267 -0.19 -17.16 -0.56
C GLY A 267 -0.15 -15.89 -1.41
N PHE A 268 -0.83 -14.85 -0.95
CA PHE A 268 -0.74 -13.50 -1.50
C PHE A 268 -0.38 -12.55 -0.36
N SER A 269 0.69 -11.77 -0.51
CA SER A 269 1.05 -10.74 0.48
C SER A 269 1.29 -9.38 -0.16
N ASP A 270 0.76 -8.34 0.48
CA ASP A 270 0.97 -6.97 0.07
C ASP A 270 0.86 -6.00 1.25
N VAL A 271 1.57 -4.88 1.14
CA VAL A 271 1.46 -3.75 2.09
C VAL A 271 0.16 -3.00 1.92
N SER A 272 -0.48 -3.06 0.75
CA SER A 272 -1.75 -2.41 0.46
C SER A 272 -2.90 -3.36 0.78
N SER A 273 -3.78 -2.95 1.69
CA SER A 273 -5.02 -3.67 1.97
C SER A 273 -5.96 -3.73 0.76
N GLN A 274 -5.97 -2.71 -0.11
CA GLN A 274 -6.71 -2.73 -1.37
C GLN A 274 -6.12 -3.73 -2.38
N ALA A 275 -4.80 -3.93 -2.40
CA ALA A 275 -4.16 -4.99 -3.19
C ALA A 275 -4.59 -6.37 -2.71
N VAL A 276 -4.51 -6.61 -1.40
CA VAL A 276 -4.97 -7.87 -0.78
C VAL A 276 -6.44 -8.16 -1.07
N LEU A 277 -7.31 -7.16 -0.96
CA LEU A 277 -8.73 -7.28 -1.33
C LEU A 277 -8.94 -7.57 -2.82
N SER A 278 -8.13 -6.97 -3.69
CA SER A 278 -8.21 -7.17 -5.14
C SER A 278 -7.77 -8.57 -5.54
N ALA A 279 -6.65 -9.05 -5.00
CA ALA A 279 -6.18 -10.41 -5.21
C ALA A 279 -7.22 -11.43 -4.73
N ARG A 280 -7.83 -11.21 -3.56
CA ARG A 280 -8.91 -12.05 -3.05
C ARG A 280 -10.11 -12.09 -3.99
N HIS A 281 -10.62 -10.92 -4.37
CA HIS A 281 -11.74 -10.80 -5.30
C HIS A 281 -11.49 -11.58 -6.59
N ASN A 282 -10.31 -11.42 -7.20
CA ASN A 282 -10.00 -12.11 -8.44
C ASN A 282 -9.87 -13.63 -8.28
N VAL A 283 -9.28 -14.11 -7.19
CA VAL A 283 -9.19 -15.55 -6.90
C VAL A 283 -10.57 -16.14 -6.67
N GLU A 284 -11.43 -15.49 -5.88
CA GLU A 284 -12.79 -15.96 -5.61
C GLU A 284 -13.65 -16.02 -6.88
N GLN A 285 -13.48 -15.05 -7.80
CA GLN A 285 -14.20 -15.02 -9.07
C GLN A 285 -13.69 -16.08 -10.07
N ALA A 286 -12.37 -16.20 -10.24
CA ALA A 286 -11.79 -17.07 -11.26
C ALA A 286 -11.60 -18.52 -10.78
N PHE A 287 -11.37 -18.72 -9.48
CA PHE A 287 -11.00 -20.01 -8.88
C PHE A 287 -11.65 -20.20 -7.49
N PRO A 288 -13.00 -20.30 -7.39
CA PRO A 288 -13.72 -20.33 -6.11
C PRO A 288 -13.38 -21.50 -5.17
N GLY A 289 -12.66 -22.52 -5.65
CA GLY A 289 -12.17 -23.66 -4.85
C GLY A 289 -10.67 -23.62 -4.54
N ALA A 290 -9.94 -22.58 -4.97
CA ALA A 290 -8.50 -22.49 -4.76
C ALA A 290 -8.17 -22.40 -3.26
N ASN A 291 -7.11 -23.10 -2.85
CA ASN A 291 -6.58 -22.96 -1.51
C ASN A 291 -5.66 -21.73 -1.45
N ALA A 292 -6.23 -20.59 -1.07
CA ALA A 292 -5.54 -19.30 -1.06
C ALA A 292 -5.60 -18.60 0.30
N ILE A 293 -4.47 -18.03 0.74
CA ILE A 293 -4.32 -17.21 1.95
C ILE A 293 -3.88 -15.80 1.55
N PHE A 294 -4.45 -14.80 2.22
CA PHE A 294 -4.27 -13.38 1.90
C PHE A 294 -3.76 -12.61 3.11
N SER A 295 -2.57 -12.02 3.00
CA SER A 295 -1.85 -11.39 4.12
C SER A 295 -1.59 -9.91 3.85
N HIS A 296 -2.08 -9.04 4.72
CA HIS A 296 -1.78 -7.60 4.71
C HIS A 296 -0.56 -7.35 5.60
N CYS A 297 0.64 -7.43 5.01
CA CYS A 297 1.91 -7.38 5.73
C CYS A 297 3.04 -6.75 4.91
N ASP A 298 4.11 -6.34 5.59
CA ASP A 298 5.30 -5.76 4.95
C ASP A 298 6.30 -6.84 4.54
N GLY A 299 6.03 -7.47 3.40
CA GLY A 299 6.86 -8.51 2.80
C GLY A 299 6.34 -9.92 3.10
N ILE A 300 7.16 -10.75 3.77
CA ILE A 300 6.79 -12.10 4.19
C ILE A 300 6.75 -12.15 5.73
N ASP A 301 5.62 -12.55 6.30
CA ASP A 301 5.49 -12.74 7.75
C ASP A 301 6.38 -13.88 8.23
N ALA A 302 7.03 -13.71 9.38
CA ALA A 302 7.99 -14.70 9.92
C ALA A 302 7.35 -16.07 10.24
N GLY A 303 6.03 -16.12 10.41
CA GLY A 303 5.26 -17.36 10.59
C GLY A 303 4.88 -18.07 9.29
N THR A 304 5.22 -17.51 8.13
CA THR A 304 4.91 -18.09 6.82
C THR A 304 5.74 -19.34 6.60
N ASN A 305 5.09 -20.44 6.24
CA ASN A 305 5.79 -21.68 5.88
C ASN A 305 6.63 -21.48 4.61
N ALA A 306 7.75 -22.20 4.53
CA ALA A 306 8.60 -22.16 3.34
C ALA A 306 7.85 -22.65 2.07
N CYS A 307 8.08 -21.95 0.95
CA CYS A 307 7.41 -22.14 -0.33
C CYS A 307 8.30 -22.87 -1.36
N ASP A 308 7.67 -23.51 -2.34
CA ASP A 308 8.34 -24.10 -3.50
C ASP A 308 8.62 -23.03 -4.58
N LEU A 309 7.76 -22.01 -4.67
CA LEU A 309 7.88 -20.89 -5.61
C LEU A 309 7.50 -19.57 -4.94
N ILE A 310 8.32 -18.54 -5.13
CA ILE A 310 7.96 -17.15 -4.80
C ILE A 310 7.94 -16.37 -6.12
N LEU A 311 6.86 -15.61 -6.35
CA LEU A 311 6.66 -14.73 -7.49
C LEU A 311 6.83 -13.28 -7.03
N LEU A 312 7.54 -12.45 -7.80
CA LEU A 312 7.80 -11.07 -7.38
C LEU A 312 7.95 -10.10 -8.55
N ASN A 313 7.12 -9.07 -8.57
CA ASN A 313 7.38 -7.82 -9.29
C ASN A 313 7.55 -6.71 -8.23
N PRO A 314 8.79 -6.43 -7.77
CA PRO A 314 9.01 -5.60 -6.59
C PRO A 314 8.61 -4.14 -6.88
N PRO A 315 8.11 -3.40 -5.88
CA PRO A 315 7.79 -1.99 -6.07
C PRO A 315 9.07 -1.17 -6.33
N PHE A 316 8.98 -0.22 -7.26
CA PHE A 316 10.13 0.59 -7.69
C PHE A 316 10.22 1.97 -7.01
N HIS A 317 9.17 2.39 -6.28
CA HIS A 317 9.07 3.70 -5.63
C HIS A 317 8.36 3.59 -4.27
N GLU A 318 8.91 4.20 -3.22
CA GLU A 318 8.23 4.37 -1.93
C GLU A 318 8.00 5.86 -1.67
N GLY A 319 6.75 6.31 -1.72
CA GLY A 319 6.43 7.70 -1.41
C GLY A 319 7.19 8.73 -2.25
N GLY A 320 7.62 8.37 -3.47
CA GLY A 320 8.41 9.23 -4.37
C GLY A 320 9.93 9.21 -4.14
N VAL A 321 10.42 8.34 -3.25
CA VAL A 321 11.85 8.02 -3.11
C VAL A 321 12.15 6.78 -3.95
N VAL A 322 13.13 6.91 -4.85
CA VAL A 322 13.68 5.77 -5.59
C VAL A 322 14.77 5.15 -4.73
N GLY A 323 14.62 3.88 -4.36
CA GLY A 323 15.61 3.17 -3.57
C GLY A 323 15.45 1.66 -3.70
N ASP A 324 16.58 0.95 -3.73
CA ASP A 324 16.61 -0.53 -3.81
C ASP A 324 16.34 -1.20 -2.46
N HIS A 325 16.16 -0.44 -1.37
CA HIS A 325 16.05 -0.98 -0.01
C HIS A 325 14.86 -1.92 0.16
N ILE A 326 13.71 -1.61 -0.44
CA ILE A 326 12.53 -2.49 -0.39
C ILE A 326 12.83 -3.79 -1.13
N ALA A 327 13.31 -3.70 -2.36
CA ALA A 327 13.62 -4.88 -3.17
C ALA A 327 14.67 -5.77 -2.49
N LEU A 328 15.73 -5.18 -1.92
CA LEU A 328 16.77 -5.92 -1.18
C LEU A 328 16.20 -6.68 0.02
N ARG A 329 15.31 -6.07 0.80
CA ARG A 329 14.66 -6.72 1.93
C ARG A 329 13.74 -7.85 1.47
N LEU A 330 12.98 -7.63 0.40
CA LEU A 330 12.13 -8.70 -0.18
C LEU A 330 12.98 -9.86 -0.71
N PHE A 331 14.16 -9.61 -1.29
CA PHE A 331 15.07 -10.67 -1.73
C PHE A 331 15.62 -11.47 -0.55
N GLU A 332 16.00 -10.79 0.54
CA GLU A 332 16.45 -11.43 1.77
C GLU A 332 15.34 -12.30 2.36
N GLN A 333 14.13 -11.75 2.56
CA GLN A 333 12.98 -12.50 3.06
C GLN A 333 12.64 -13.69 2.16
N ALA A 334 12.59 -13.50 0.83
CA ALA A 334 12.34 -14.59 -0.10
C ALA A 334 13.40 -15.70 0.01
N SER A 335 14.69 -15.36 0.18
CA SER A 335 15.75 -16.36 0.34
C SER A 335 15.61 -17.22 1.60
N GLN A 336 14.99 -16.69 2.66
CA GLN A 336 14.76 -17.36 3.94
C GLN A 336 13.48 -18.22 3.93
N HIS A 337 12.56 -17.97 2.99
CA HIS A 337 11.25 -18.63 2.91
C HIS A 337 11.12 -19.57 1.70
N LEU A 338 12.22 -19.97 1.07
CA LEU A 338 12.22 -21.04 0.07
C LEU A 338 12.56 -22.38 0.70
N ARG A 339 11.82 -23.42 0.32
CA ARG A 339 12.20 -24.81 0.58
C ARG A 339 13.51 -25.14 -0.15
N PRO A 340 14.25 -26.18 0.26
CA PRO A 340 15.34 -26.73 -0.54
C PRO A 340 14.86 -27.04 -1.98
N GLY A 341 15.56 -26.52 -2.99
CA GLY A 341 15.15 -26.62 -4.39
C GLY A 341 14.05 -25.65 -4.84
N GLY A 342 13.49 -24.87 -3.92
CA GLY A 342 12.55 -23.79 -4.21
C GLY A 342 13.19 -22.63 -4.98
N ARG A 343 12.37 -21.84 -5.65
CA ARG A 343 12.83 -20.77 -6.54
C ARG A 343 12.04 -19.47 -6.38
N LEU A 344 12.75 -18.35 -6.42
CA LEU A 344 12.21 -17.02 -6.68
C LEU A 344 12.17 -16.80 -8.20
N LEU A 345 11.02 -16.42 -8.73
CA LEU A 345 10.84 -15.95 -10.09
C LEU A 345 10.41 -14.48 -10.04
N MET A 346 11.22 -13.61 -10.62
CA MET A 346 10.98 -12.17 -10.51
C MET A 346 11.29 -11.40 -11.78
N VAL A 347 10.67 -10.23 -11.90
CA VAL A 347 11.03 -9.23 -12.91
C VAL A 347 11.59 -7.99 -12.22
N GLY A 348 12.55 -7.33 -12.86
CA GLY A 348 13.10 -6.08 -12.35
C GLY A 348 13.50 -5.12 -13.45
N ASN A 349 13.57 -3.84 -13.10
CA ASN A 349 14.06 -2.80 -13.99
C ASN A 349 15.54 -3.04 -14.36
N ARG A 350 15.85 -3.02 -15.66
CA ARG A 350 17.20 -3.32 -16.19
C ARG A 350 18.28 -2.41 -15.59
N HIS A 351 17.97 -1.12 -15.42
CA HIS A 351 18.91 -0.12 -14.91
C HIS A 351 19.31 -0.34 -13.44
N LEU A 352 18.54 -1.12 -12.66
CA LEU A 352 18.84 -1.41 -11.25
C LEU A 352 19.81 -2.58 -11.09
N GLY A 353 20.04 -3.38 -12.13
CA GLY A 353 21.08 -4.42 -12.11
C GLY A 353 20.91 -5.48 -11.01
N TYR A 354 19.67 -5.91 -10.72
CA TYR A 354 19.34 -6.79 -9.60
C TYR A 354 20.10 -8.13 -9.54
N HIS A 355 20.66 -8.63 -10.64
CA HIS A 355 21.55 -9.79 -10.63
C HIS A 355 22.68 -9.69 -9.59
N ARG A 356 23.20 -8.50 -9.29
CA ARG A 356 24.23 -8.28 -8.26
C ARG A 356 23.67 -8.40 -6.85
N SER A 357 22.51 -7.79 -6.64
CA SER A 357 21.79 -7.79 -5.37
C SER A 357 21.30 -9.18 -4.99
N LEU A 358 20.73 -9.92 -5.95
CA LEU A 358 20.24 -11.29 -5.76
C LEU A 358 21.37 -12.24 -5.33
N ARG A 359 22.57 -12.10 -5.90
CA ARG A 359 23.73 -12.94 -5.54
C ARG A 359 24.20 -12.77 -4.09
N ARG A 360 23.71 -11.77 -3.36
CA ARG A 360 23.98 -11.62 -1.91
C ARG A 360 23.17 -12.61 -1.07
N TYR A 361 22.00 -13.01 -1.56
CA TYR A 361 21.03 -13.82 -0.82
C TYR A 361 20.79 -15.20 -1.44
N PHE A 362 21.08 -15.37 -2.73
CA PHE A 362 20.86 -16.61 -3.47
C PHE A 362 22.15 -17.17 -4.06
N SER A 363 22.37 -18.47 -3.86
CA SER A 363 23.54 -19.20 -4.40
C SER A 363 23.46 -19.44 -5.92
N SER A 364 22.27 -19.37 -6.51
CA SER A 364 22.03 -19.50 -7.95
C SER A 364 21.17 -18.33 -8.43
N VAL A 365 21.61 -17.65 -9.49
CA VAL A 365 20.87 -16.56 -10.14
C VAL A 365 21.05 -16.67 -11.64
N GLU A 366 19.94 -16.81 -12.36
CA GLU A 366 19.88 -16.97 -13.80
C GLU A 366 18.96 -15.91 -14.41
N GLN A 367 19.38 -15.32 -15.52
CA GLN A 367 18.51 -14.48 -16.34
C GLN A 367 17.75 -15.36 -17.33
N LEU A 368 16.43 -15.38 -17.25
CA LEU A 368 15.58 -16.18 -18.13
C LEU A 368 15.16 -15.44 -19.40
N ASP A 369 14.97 -14.12 -19.29
CA ASP A 369 14.45 -13.28 -20.36
C ASP A 369 14.79 -11.81 -20.10
N ALA A 370 14.72 -10.96 -21.13
CA ALA A 370 14.88 -9.54 -20.98
C ALA A 370 14.26 -8.74 -22.12
N SER A 371 13.78 -7.54 -21.78
CA SER A 371 13.41 -6.48 -22.72
C SER A 371 14.37 -5.28 -22.56
N PRO A 372 14.25 -4.21 -23.36
CA PRO A 372 15.04 -2.99 -23.15
C PRO A 372 14.88 -2.38 -21.76
N LYS A 373 13.71 -2.55 -21.11
CA LYS A 373 13.41 -1.94 -19.80
C LYS A 373 13.48 -2.91 -18.63
N PHE A 374 13.20 -4.20 -18.85
CA PHE A 374 13.03 -5.19 -17.78
C PHE A 374 13.88 -6.43 -18.01
N VAL A 375 14.20 -7.14 -16.93
CA VAL A 375 14.90 -8.41 -16.94
C VAL A 375 14.18 -9.39 -16.03
N VAL A 376 13.98 -10.63 -16.49
CA VAL A 376 13.38 -11.72 -15.71
C VAL A 376 14.51 -12.58 -15.15
N PHE A 377 14.45 -12.82 -13.84
CA PHE A 377 15.40 -13.64 -13.11
C PHE A 377 14.73 -14.83 -12.45
N ARG A 378 15.46 -15.94 -12.41
CA ARG A 378 15.24 -17.06 -11.51
C ARG A 378 16.37 -17.09 -10.50
N ALA A 379 16.04 -17.15 -9.21
CA ALA A 379 17.00 -17.26 -8.13
C ALA A 379 16.61 -18.39 -7.17
N GLY A 380 17.58 -19.01 -6.51
CA GLY A 380 17.32 -20.10 -5.57
C GLY A 380 18.56 -20.50 -4.78
N ASN A 381 18.34 -21.34 -3.76
CA ASN A 381 19.40 -21.92 -2.95
C ASN A 381 19.57 -23.39 -3.33
N ARG A 382 20.81 -23.79 -3.64
CA ARG A 382 21.15 -25.16 -4.06
C ARG A 382 20.95 -26.15 -2.94
#